data_AF-A0A954GPR5-F1
#
_entry.id   AF-A0A954GPR5-F1
#
_cell.length_a   1.000
_cell.length_b   1.000
_cell.length_c   1.000
_cell.angle_alpha   90.00
_cell.angle_beta   90.00
_cell.angle_gamma   90.00
#
_symmetry.space_group_name_H-M   'P 1'
#
loop_
_entity.id
_entity.type
_entity.pdbx_description
1 polymer ?
#
loop_
_entity_poly.entity_id
_entity_poly.type
_entity_poly.pdbx_seq_one_letter_code
_entity_poly.pdbx_strand_id
1 'polypeptide(L)'
;MILLGIDDTDTANSPGTNQIARRIVDALAPLVPCKMVVRHQLSHNPVIPCTSQNGSASLWFDVDDSHTVEVFETARDVLLANYVEGSDPGIAIAAHVPQEVINFGQSCKTAVHAQEDARQIAARHGIRLEGLGGTEDGVIGALAAIGLAATRNDGRVVHLQGMSDRRGTIALAELQRLGIVVTEEASGSEIAEGLVQLPKKLRPNLRSDRVVLFVEKSDQGWRALKRD
;
A
#
# COMPACT_ATOMS: atom_id res chain seq x y z
N MET A 1 8.93 12.42 6.48
CA MET A 1 8.22 11.17 6.12
C MET A 1 8.40 10.96 4.64
N ILE A 2 8.84 9.78 4.24
CA ILE A 2 9.05 9.40 2.85
C ILE A 2 7.98 8.38 2.45
N LEU A 3 7.43 8.54 1.25
CA LEU A 3 6.52 7.60 0.61
C LEU A 3 7.19 7.01 -0.62
N LEU A 4 7.27 5.69 -0.66
CA LEU A 4 7.73 4.92 -1.80
C LEU A 4 6.53 4.19 -2.42
N GLY A 5 6.26 4.41 -3.70
CA GLY A 5 5.24 3.70 -4.46
C GLY A 5 5.86 2.63 -5.34
N ILE A 6 5.24 1.45 -5.39
CA ILE A 6 5.59 0.38 -6.33
C ILE A 6 4.34 -0.20 -6.98
N ASP A 7 4.46 -0.69 -8.21
CA ASP A 7 3.41 -1.47 -8.88
C ASP A 7 3.97 -2.44 -9.91
N ASP A 8 3.11 -3.35 -10.37
CA ASP A 8 3.31 -4.28 -11.49
C ASP A 8 4.60 -5.11 -11.40
N THR A 9 4.77 -5.74 -10.22
CA THR A 9 5.98 -6.50 -9.90
C THR A 9 5.83 -8.01 -10.11
N ASP A 10 4.66 -8.45 -10.58
CA ASP A 10 4.29 -9.87 -10.59
C ASP A 10 3.53 -10.31 -11.84
N THR A 11 3.76 -11.56 -12.22
CA THR A 11 2.93 -12.36 -13.12
C THR A 11 2.17 -13.44 -12.35
N ALA A 12 1.21 -14.12 -13.00
CA ALA A 12 0.30 -15.09 -12.37
C ALA A 12 1.00 -16.23 -11.59
N ASN A 13 2.26 -16.55 -11.92
CA ASN A 13 3.03 -17.64 -11.29
C ASN A 13 4.19 -17.15 -10.41
N SER A 14 4.20 -15.87 -10.04
CA SER A 14 5.29 -15.23 -9.29
C SER A 14 4.84 -14.65 -7.93
N PRO A 15 5.78 -14.27 -7.05
CA PRO A 15 5.42 -13.58 -5.82
C PRO A 15 4.74 -12.22 -6.10
N GLY A 16 3.49 -12.07 -5.67
CA GLY A 16 2.74 -10.81 -5.87
C GLY A 16 3.36 -9.56 -5.20
N THR A 17 2.97 -8.37 -5.64
CA THR A 17 3.49 -7.06 -5.16
C THR A 17 3.65 -6.89 -3.66
N ASN A 18 2.72 -7.42 -2.84
CA ASN A 18 2.86 -7.33 -1.37
C ASN A 18 4.08 -8.12 -0.82
N GLN A 19 4.49 -9.19 -1.49
CA GLN A 19 5.66 -9.97 -1.09
C GLN A 19 6.95 -9.23 -1.45
N ILE A 20 6.99 -8.58 -2.62
CA ILE A 20 8.10 -7.71 -3.01
C ILE A 20 8.21 -6.51 -2.09
N ALA A 21 7.10 -5.86 -1.74
CA ALA A 21 7.08 -4.80 -0.74
C ALA A 21 7.67 -5.25 0.60
N ARG A 22 7.38 -6.50 1.03
CA ARG A 22 7.97 -7.04 2.26
C ARG A 22 9.47 -7.27 2.14
N ARG A 23 9.97 -7.73 1.00
CA ARG A 23 11.42 -7.85 0.73
C ARG A 23 12.12 -6.49 0.80
N ILE A 24 11.48 -5.43 0.28
CA ILE A 24 11.98 -4.05 0.40
C ILE A 24 12.04 -3.62 1.87
N VAL A 25 10.98 -3.88 2.65
CA VAL A 25 10.98 -3.60 4.09
C VAL A 25 12.12 -4.31 4.80
N ASP A 26 12.31 -5.60 4.54
CA ASP A 26 13.35 -6.40 5.20
C ASP A 26 14.77 -5.92 4.80
N ALA A 27 14.97 -5.51 3.53
CA ALA A 27 16.22 -4.96 3.04
C ALA A 27 16.55 -3.58 3.64
N LEU A 28 15.53 -2.74 3.85
CA LEU A 28 15.68 -1.40 4.43
C LEU A 28 15.73 -1.40 5.96
N ALA A 29 15.31 -2.47 6.64
CA ALA A 29 15.21 -2.52 8.09
C ALA A 29 16.50 -2.11 8.86
N PRO A 30 17.73 -2.40 8.38
CA PRO A 30 18.95 -1.92 9.03
C PRO A 30 19.21 -0.42 8.89
N LEU A 31 18.58 0.23 7.91
CA LEU A 31 18.83 1.62 7.50
C LEU A 31 17.71 2.53 7.97
N VAL A 32 16.47 2.18 7.62
CA VAL A 32 15.27 2.95 7.94
C VAL A 32 14.11 2.03 8.34
N PRO A 33 13.47 2.23 9.50
CA PRO A 33 12.32 1.42 9.89
C PRO A 33 11.11 1.79 9.01
N CYS A 34 10.50 0.78 8.40
CA CYS A 34 9.22 0.95 7.71
C CYS A 34 8.09 1.08 8.74
N LYS A 35 7.32 2.16 8.64
CA LYS A 35 6.13 2.39 9.47
C LYS A 35 5.01 1.43 9.10
N MET A 36 4.68 1.35 7.81
CA MET A 36 3.65 0.46 7.28
C MET A 36 3.78 0.30 5.77
N VAL A 37 3.14 -0.75 5.24
CA VAL A 37 2.88 -0.90 3.81
C VAL A 37 1.38 -0.93 3.60
N VAL A 38 0.90 -0.12 2.66
CA VAL A 38 -0.51 -0.01 2.31
C VAL A 38 -0.69 -0.44 0.86
N ARG A 39 -1.60 -1.38 0.63
CA ARG A 39 -2.03 -1.74 -0.73
C ARG A 39 -3.22 -0.89 -1.13
N HIS A 40 -3.12 -0.28 -2.30
CA HIS A 40 -4.17 0.52 -2.91
C HIS A 40 -4.88 -0.28 -3.99
N GLN A 41 -6.20 -0.14 -4.06
CA GLN A 41 -7.00 -0.72 -5.13
C GLN A 41 -7.21 0.33 -6.21
N LEU A 42 -6.69 0.07 -7.41
CA LEU A 42 -6.88 0.92 -8.59
C LEU A 42 -8.14 0.49 -9.36
N SER A 43 -8.42 1.18 -10.46
CA SER A 43 -9.62 0.97 -11.28
C SER A 43 -9.81 -0.50 -11.69
N HIS A 44 -11.04 -0.98 -11.52
CA HIS A 44 -11.48 -2.27 -12.05
C HIS A 44 -12.04 -2.04 -13.47
N ASN A 45 -11.13 -1.97 -14.44
CA ASN A 45 -11.47 -1.79 -15.85
C ASN A 45 -10.92 -2.97 -16.67
N PRO A 46 -11.76 -3.69 -17.45
CA PRO A 46 -11.33 -4.83 -18.27
C PRO A 46 -10.23 -4.51 -19.30
N VAL A 47 -10.05 -3.24 -19.67
CA VAL A 47 -9.02 -2.81 -20.62
C VAL A 47 -7.63 -2.76 -19.96
N ILE A 48 -7.56 -2.69 -18.63
CA ILE A 48 -6.29 -2.69 -17.89
C ILE A 48 -5.86 -4.15 -17.61
N PRO A 49 -4.74 -4.62 -18.18
CA PRO A 49 -4.21 -5.94 -17.84
C PRO A 49 -3.85 -6.02 -16.36
N CYS A 50 -4.22 -7.11 -15.68
CA CYS A 50 -3.73 -7.39 -14.33
C CYS A 50 -3.79 -8.90 -14.03
N THR A 51 -2.93 -9.39 -13.13
CA THR A 51 -2.85 -10.82 -12.79
C THR A 51 -4.08 -11.32 -12.04
N SER A 52 -4.50 -10.55 -11.03
CA SER A 52 -5.64 -10.90 -10.16
C SER A 52 -6.46 -9.69 -9.77
N GLN A 53 -5.79 -8.62 -9.36
CA GLN A 53 -6.40 -7.34 -9.04
C GLN A 53 -5.43 -6.23 -9.40
N ASN A 54 -5.91 -5.24 -10.15
CA ASN A 54 -5.17 -4.02 -10.44
C ASN A 54 -4.93 -3.23 -9.14
N GLY A 55 -3.73 -3.29 -8.57
CA GLY A 55 -3.47 -2.61 -7.31
C GLY A 55 -2.00 -2.48 -6.98
N SER A 56 -1.63 -1.28 -6.56
CA SER A 56 -0.27 -0.87 -6.23
C SER A 56 -0.02 -0.89 -4.71
N ALA A 57 1.23 -0.68 -4.30
CA ALA A 57 1.62 -0.61 -2.89
C ALA A 57 2.40 0.67 -2.58
N SER A 58 2.13 1.26 -1.42
CA SER A 58 2.93 2.33 -0.83
C SER A 58 3.64 1.84 0.43
N LEU A 59 4.92 2.17 0.56
CA LEU A 59 5.74 1.92 1.76
C LEU A 59 6.02 3.27 2.42
N TRP A 60 5.82 3.32 3.73
CA TRP A 60 5.87 4.55 4.51
C TRP A 60 7.07 4.51 5.45
N PHE A 61 7.89 5.55 5.43
CA PHE A 61 9.08 5.66 6.28
C PHE A 61 9.01 6.96 7.08
N ASP A 62 9.10 6.85 8.40
CA ASP A 62 9.08 8.00 9.30
C ASP A 62 10.50 8.54 9.54
N VAL A 63 11.12 8.95 8.43
CA VAL A 63 12.49 9.48 8.38
C VAL A 63 12.50 10.81 7.63
N ASP A 64 13.60 11.54 7.75
CA ASP A 64 13.82 12.80 7.03
C ASP A 64 14.25 12.55 5.58
N ASP A 65 14.10 13.60 4.77
CA ASP A 65 14.24 13.59 3.32
C ASP A 65 15.67 13.21 2.84
N SER A 66 16.69 13.27 3.70
CA SER A 66 18.07 12.87 3.32
C SER A 66 18.18 11.38 2.99
N HIS A 67 17.25 10.55 3.47
CA HIS A 67 17.23 9.11 3.19
C HIS A 67 16.59 8.76 1.84
N THR A 68 16.02 9.73 1.11
CA THR A 68 15.27 9.47 -0.14
C THR A 68 16.11 8.71 -1.17
N VAL A 69 17.40 9.05 -1.31
CA VAL A 69 18.29 8.36 -2.26
C VAL A 69 18.50 6.90 -1.84
N GLU A 70 18.87 6.66 -0.58
CA GLU A 70 19.13 5.32 -0.05
C GLU A 70 17.90 4.42 -0.10
N VAL A 71 16.73 4.95 0.28
CA VAL A 71 15.45 4.23 0.20
C VAL A 71 15.14 3.82 -1.23
N PHE A 72 15.29 4.75 -2.18
CA PHE A 72 14.99 4.48 -3.57
C PHE A 72 15.93 3.44 -4.18
N GLU A 73 17.25 3.60 -4.01
CA GLU A 73 18.22 2.68 -4.61
C GLU A 73 18.09 1.27 -4.03
N THR A 74 17.95 1.14 -2.70
CA THR A 74 17.76 -0.18 -2.08
C THR A 74 16.48 -0.85 -2.59
N ALA A 75 15.37 -0.10 -2.68
CA ALA A 75 14.11 -0.64 -3.19
C ALA A 75 14.20 -1.03 -4.67
N ARG A 76 14.87 -0.20 -5.47
CA ARG A 76 15.13 -0.42 -6.89
C ARG A 76 15.95 -1.70 -7.11
N ASP A 77 17.01 -1.90 -6.33
CA ASP A 77 17.84 -3.11 -6.40
C ASP A 77 17.02 -4.36 -6.06
N VAL A 78 16.15 -4.29 -5.04
CA VAL A 78 15.22 -5.38 -4.71
C VAL A 78 14.25 -5.63 -5.87
N LEU A 79 13.69 -4.60 -6.50
CA LEU A 79 12.79 -4.78 -7.64
C LEU A 79 13.50 -5.46 -8.82
N LEU A 80 14.69 -4.99 -9.18
CA LEU A 80 15.49 -5.55 -10.28
C LEU A 80 15.92 -6.99 -10.00
N ALA A 81 16.36 -7.29 -8.78
CA ALA A 81 16.75 -8.65 -8.39
C ALA A 81 15.56 -9.64 -8.38
N ASN A 82 14.33 -9.12 -8.35
CA ASN A 82 13.10 -9.92 -8.35
C ASN A 82 12.29 -9.72 -9.63
N TYR A 83 12.89 -9.12 -10.66
CA TYR A 83 12.24 -8.94 -11.96
C TYR A 83 11.80 -10.28 -12.54
N VAL A 84 10.58 -10.31 -13.05
CA VAL A 84 10.01 -11.47 -13.75
C VAL A 84 9.61 -11.03 -15.15
N GLU A 85 10.03 -11.79 -16.16
CA GLU A 85 9.64 -11.54 -17.55
C GLU A 85 8.11 -11.51 -17.67
N GLY A 86 7.59 -10.46 -18.32
CA GLY A 86 6.15 -10.20 -18.45
C GLY A 86 5.53 -9.41 -17.31
N SER A 87 6.32 -8.88 -16.37
CA SER A 87 5.92 -7.81 -15.45
C SER A 87 6.50 -6.46 -15.88
N ASP A 88 5.89 -5.37 -15.41
CA ASP A 88 6.23 -4.00 -15.80
C ASP A 88 6.58 -3.11 -14.59
N PRO A 89 7.58 -3.46 -13.74
CA PRO A 89 7.68 -2.86 -12.41
C PRO A 89 7.90 -1.36 -12.45
N GLY A 90 7.06 -0.61 -11.73
CA GLY A 90 7.21 0.82 -11.53
C GLY A 90 7.66 1.14 -10.11
N ILE A 91 8.47 2.18 -9.95
CA ILE A 91 8.89 2.72 -8.65
C ILE A 91 8.83 4.24 -8.65
N ALA A 92 8.31 4.82 -7.58
CA ALA A 92 8.27 6.26 -7.35
C ALA A 92 8.67 6.58 -5.91
N ILE A 93 9.23 7.76 -5.64
CA ILE A 93 9.49 8.21 -4.27
C ILE A 93 9.26 9.71 -4.09
N ALA A 94 8.68 10.08 -2.95
CA ALA A 94 8.46 11.47 -2.58
C ALA A 94 8.50 11.65 -1.06
N ALA A 95 9.21 12.68 -0.60
CA ALA A 95 9.13 13.18 0.77
C ALA A 95 8.00 14.21 0.95
N HIS A 96 7.70 14.96 -0.12
CA HIS A 96 6.57 15.87 -0.21
C HIS A 96 5.70 15.47 -1.41
N VAL A 97 4.39 15.31 -1.20
CA VAL A 97 3.45 14.90 -2.26
C VAL A 97 2.59 16.09 -2.67
N PRO A 98 2.75 16.63 -3.89
CA PRO A 98 1.93 17.71 -4.41
C PRO A 98 0.47 17.31 -4.59
N GLN A 99 -0.44 18.28 -4.50
CA GLN A 99 -1.88 18.06 -4.71
C GLN A 99 -2.20 17.41 -6.06
N GLU A 100 -1.44 17.72 -7.11
CA GLU A 100 -1.63 17.12 -8.44
C GLU A 100 -1.39 15.60 -8.42
N VAL A 101 -0.40 15.13 -7.67
CA VAL A 101 -0.11 13.69 -7.51
C VAL A 101 -1.20 13.02 -6.69
N ILE A 102 -1.73 13.70 -5.66
CA ILE A 102 -2.89 13.22 -4.89
C ILE A 102 -4.11 13.03 -5.81
N ASN A 103 -4.42 14.05 -6.62
CA ASN A 103 -5.54 14.01 -7.55
C ASN A 103 -5.37 12.90 -8.60
N PHE A 104 -4.15 12.72 -9.12
CA PHE A 104 -3.81 11.65 -10.04
C PHE A 104 -4.02 10.26 -9.41
N GLY A 105 -3.53 10.05 -8.19
CA GLY A 105 -3.75 8.79 -7.48
C GLY A 105 -5.23 8.48 -7.27
N GLN A 106 -6.03 9.50 -6.91
CA GLN A 106 -7.49 9.36 -6.79
C GLN A 106 -8.16 9.05 -8.13
N SER A 107 -7.75 9.69 -9.24
CA SER A 107 -8.33 9.45 -10.56
C SER A 107 -8.02 8.05 -11.09
N CYS A 108 -6.85 7.48 -10.79
CA CYS A 108 -6.49 6.09 -11.12
C CYS A 108 -7.42 5.03 -10.50
N LYS A 109 -8.27 5.41 -9.52
CA LYS A 109 -9.31 4.52 -8.98
C LYS A 109 -10.52 4.34 -9.90
N THR A 110 -10.73 5.25 -10.85
CA THR A 110 -11.92 5.26 -11.71
C THR A 110 -11.63 5.46 -13.19
N ALA A 111 -10.47 6.01 -13.56
CA ALA A 111 -10.09 6.32 -14.92
C ALA A 111 -8.88 5.49 -15.37
N VAL A 112 -8.72 5.36 -16.69
CA VAL A 112 -7.53 4.79 -17.34
C VAL A 112 -6.61 5.96 -17.71
N HIS A 113 -5.32 5.83 -17.41
CA HIS A 113 -4.30 6.84 -17.69
C HIS A 113 -3.22 6.26 -18.59
N ALA A 114 -2.54 7.14 -19.33
CA ALA A 114 -1.34 6.77 -20.07
C ALA A 114 -0.10 6.94 -19.18
N GLN A 115 0.98 6.18 -19.48
CA GLN A 115 2.24 6.34 -18.76
C GLN A 115 2.80 7.76 -18.83
N GLU A 116 2.59 8.43 -19.97
CA GLU A 116 3.06 9.80 -20.19
C GLU A 116 2.44 10.79 -19.20
N ASP A 117 1.18 10.58 -18.79
CA ASP A 117 0.53 11.41 -17.77
C ASP A 117 1.31 11.34 -16.44
N ALA A 118 1.66 10.13 -16.02
CA ALA A 118 2.42 9.90 -14.79
C ALA A 118 3.82 10.52 -14.86
N ARG A 119 4.53 10.33 -15.98
CA ARG A 119 5.88 10.87 -16.19
C ARG A 119 5.90 12.39 -16.21
N GLN A 120 4.94 13.02 -16.88
CA GLN A 120 4.83 14.48 -16.92
C GLN A 120 4.52 15.07 -15.54
N ILE A 121 3.60 14.47 -14.79
CA ILE A 121 3.29 14.90 -13.42
C ILE A 121 4.54 14.74 -12.53
N ALA A 122 5.21 13.60 -12.59
CA ALA A 122 6.41 13.37 -11.78
C ALA A 122 7.52 14.38 -12.10
N ALA A 123 7.79 14.62 -13.40
CA ALA A 123 8.78 15.59 -13.85
C ALA A 123 8.45 17.03 -13.42
N ARG A 124 7.19 17.46 -13.49
CA ARG A 124 6.75 18.80 -13.03
C ARG A 124 7.08 19.06 -11.56
N HIS A 125 7.04 18.02 -10.74
CA HIS A 125 7.21 18.13 -9.29
C HIS A 125 8.55 17.58 -8.78
N GLY A 126 9.47 17.21 -9.68
CA GLY A 126 10.77 16.65 -9.31
C GLY A 126 10.68 15.31 -8.56
N ILE A 127 9.62 14.54 -8.79
CA ILE A 127 9.45 13.20 -8.23
C ILE A 127 10.24 12.22 -9.09
N ARG A 128 11.11 11.43 -8.45
CA ARG A 128 11.81 10.35 -9.14
C ARG A 128 10.83 9.20 -9.40
N LEU A 129 10.68 8.85 -10.67
CA LEU A 129 9.78 7.82 -11.19
C LEU A 129 10.54 7.01 -12.24
N GLU A 130 10.63 5.69 -12.05
CA GLU A 130 11.31 4.78 -12.97
C GLU A 130 10.43 3.58 -13.31
N GLY A 131 10.42 3.20 -14.59
CA GLY A 131 10.03 1.87 -15.03
C GLY A 131 11.27 0.98 -15.04
N LEU A 132 11.14 -0.25 -14.56
CA LEU A 132 12.26 -1.17 -14.33
C LEU A 132 12.15 -2.46 -15.16
N GLY A 133 11.23 -2.52 -16.12
CA GLY A 133 11.09 -3.65 -17.02
C GLY A 133 9.85 -3.57 -17.91
N GLY A 134 9.82 -4.47 -18.90
CA GLY A 134 8.70 -4.64 -19.82
C GLY A 134 8.34 -3.39 -20.62
N THR A 135 7.05 -3.07 -20.72
CA THR A 135 6.48 -1.84 -21.31
C THR A 135 6.56 -0.64 -20.37
N GLU A 136 6.97 -0.84 -19.11
CA GLU A 136 7.03 0.16 -18.05
C GLU A 136 5.67 0.71 -17.58
N ASP A 137 4.58 -0.03 -17.77
CA ASP A 137 3.22 0.40 -17.37
C ASP A 137 3.05 0.62 -15.86
N GLY A 138 3.83 -0.07 -15.02
CA GLY A 138 3.75 0.06 -13.55
C GLY A 138 4.07 1.47 -13.02
N VAL A 139 4.65 2.37 -13.84
CA VAL A 139 4.90 3.77 -13.43
C VAL A 139 3.60 4.51 -13.08
N ILE A 140 2.48 4.16 -13.71
CA ILE A 140 1.16 4.73 -13.43
C ILE A 140 0.76 4.40 -11.99
N GLY A 141 0.82 3.12 -11.63
CA GLY A 141 0.41 2.66 -10.32
C GLY A 141 1.38 3.03 -9.20
N ALA A 142 2.69 3.11 -9.49
CA ALA A 142 3.69 3.57 -8.54
C ALA A 142 3.46 5.03 -8.13
N LEU A 143 3.20 5.93 -9.10
CA LEU A 143 2.86 7.32 -8.79
C LEU A 143 1.49 7.42 -8.10
N ALA A 144 0.50 6.65 -8.55
CA ALA A 144 -0.81 6.60 -7.93
C ALA A 144 -0.75 6.13 -6.46
N ALA A 145 0.12 5.17 -6.13
CA ALA A 145 0.31 4.69 -4.76
C ALA A 145 0.75 5.81 -3.82
N ILE A 146 1.69 6.66 -4.25
CA ILE A 146 2.13 7.83 -3.47
C ILE A 146 0.99 8.84 -3.30
N GLY A 147 0.26 9.13 -4.37
CA GLY A 147 -0.88 10.06 -4.33
C GLY A 147 -1.98 9.59 -3.38
N LEU A 148 -2.35 8.31 -3.46
CA LEU A 148 -3.34 7.69 -2.58
C LEU A 148 -2.85 7.62 -1.13
N ALA A 149 -1.58 7.28 -0.91
CA ALA A 149 -0.97 7.28 0.42
C ALA A 149 -1.05 8.66 1.08
N ALA A 150 -0.75 9.73 0.32
CA ALA A 150 -0.81 11.10 0.82
C ALA A 150 -2.21 11.57 1.23
N THR A 151 -3.28 10.91 0.76
CA THR A 151 -4.66 11.16 1.28
C THR A 151 -4.84 10.73 2.74
N ARG A 152 -3.99 9.81 3.22
CA ARG A 152 -4.10 9.14 4.52
C ARG A 152 -5.47 8.47 4.76
N ASN A 153 -6.19 8.17 3.69
CA ASN A 153 -7.58 7.70 3.78
C ASN A 153 -7.91 6.59 2.78
N ASP A 154 -6.88 5.95 2.22
CA ASP A 154 -7.04 4.92 1.19
C ASP A 154 -6.23 3.66 1.49
N GLY A 155 -6.79 2.53 1.08
CA GLY A 155 -6.08 1.27 1.01
C GLY A 155 -6.14 0.40 2.27
N ARG A 156 -5.58 -0.78 2.11
CA ARG A 156 -5.50 -1.84 3.11
C ARG A 156 -4.07 -1.97 3.61
N VAL A 157 -3.87 -1.97 4.92
CA VAL A 157 -2.55 -2.15 5.53
C VAL A 157 -2.16 -3.63 5.40
N VAL A 158 -1.08 -3.89 4.66
CA VAL A 158 -0.56 -5.25 4.40
C VAL A 158 0.71 -5.56 5.21
N HIS A 159 1.35 -4.53 5.74
CA HIS A 159 2.43 -4.65 6.72
C HIS A 159 2.33 -3.52 7.74
N LEU A 160 2.57 -3.84 9.00
CA LEU A 160 2.69 -2.93 10.14
C LEU A 160 3.60 -3.62 11.15
N GLN A 161 4.45 -2.87 11.85
CA GLN A 161 5.34 -3.45 12.85
C GLN A 161 4.53 -4.22 13.93
N GLY A 162 4.94 -5.46 14.24
CA GLY A 162 4.20 -6.33 15.18
C GLY A 162 2.92 -6.96 14.63
N MET A 163 2.50 -6.58 13.41
CA MET A 163 1.41 -7.24 12.67
C MET A 163 1.96 -8.50 11.98
N SER A 164 1.92 -9.62 12.72
CA SER A 164 2.14 -10.97 12.17
C SER A 164 0.90 -11.49 11.41
N ASP A 165 0.99 -12.68 10.79
CA ASP A 165 -0.16 -13.36 10.18
C ASP A 165 -1.15 -13.85 11.25
N ARG A 166 -1.89 -12.91 11.86
CA ARG A 166 -2.86 -13.17 12.93
C ARG A 166 -4.17 -13.68 12.34
N ARG A 167 -4.70 -14.77 12.91
CA ARG A 167 -5.91 -15.47 12.48
C ARG A 167 -6.72 -15.93 13.69
N GLY A 168 -8.00 -16.25 13.48
CA GLY A 168 -8.88 -16.71 14.56
C GLY A 168 -9.38 -15.56 15.43
N THR A 169 -9.60 -15.82 16.71
CA THR A 169 -10.15 -14.83 17.65
C THR A 169 -9.03 -14.08 18.35
N ILE A 170 -9.11 -12.74 18.36
CA ILE A 170 -8.15 -11.85 19.00
C ILE A 170 -8.85 -10.89 19.96
N ALA A 171 -8.23 -10.63 21.12
CA ALA A 171 -8.73 -9.62 22.03
C ALA A 171 -8.49 -8.21 21.46
N LEU A 172 -9.47 -7.34 21.62
CA LEU A 172 -9.41 -5.98 21.09
C LEU A 172 -8.23 -5.18 21.68
N ALA A 173 -7.89 -5.43 22.94
CA ALA A 173 -6.70 -4.88 23.59
C ALA A 173 -5.39 -5.25 22.87
N GLU A 174 -5.30 -6.40 22.20
CA GLU A 174 -4.11 -6.73 21.40
C GLU A 174 -4.03 -5.89 20.12
N LEU A 175 -5.17 -5.64 19.48
CA LEU A 175 -5.25 -4.78 18.29
C LEU A 175 -4.88 -3.33 18.65
N GLN A 176 -5.38 -2.82 19.77
CA GLN A 176 -5.05 -1.50 20.28
C GLN A 176 -3.55 -1.34 20.58
N ARG A 177 -2.89 -2.38 21.12
CA ARG A 177 -1.42 -2.38 21.32
C ARG A 177 -0.63 -2.29 20.02
N LEU A 178 -1.22 -2.69 18.89
CA LEU A 178 -0.65 -2.53 17.55
C LEU A 178 -1.01 -1.17 16.92
N GLY A 179 -1.74 -0.29 17.63
CA GLY A 179 -2.23 0.96 17.07
C GLY A 179 -3.42 0.79 16.12
N ILE A 180 -4.13 -0.34 16.18
CA ILE A 180 -5.30 -0.61 15.35
C ILE A 180 -6.56 -0.21 16.12
N VAL A 181 -7.30 0.75 15.57
CA VAL A 181 -8.63 1.15 16.04
C VAL A 181 -9.66 0.17 15.49
N VAL A 182 -10.57 -0.31 16.32
CA VAL A 182 -11.66 -1.17 15.87
C VAL A 182 -12.93 -0.33 15.77
N THR A 183 -13.56 -0.34 14.60
CA THR A 183 -14.74 0.47 14.31
C THR A 183 -15.88 -0.41 13.80
N GLU A 184 -17.05 -0.30 14.41
CA GLU A 184 -18.24 -0.95 13.89
C GLU A 184 -18.68 -0.27 12.59
N GLU A 185 -18.83 -1.06 11.53
CA GLU A 185 -19.14 -0.55 10.19
C GLU A 185 -20.49 0.16 10.11
N ALA A 186 -21.52 -0.39 10.76
CA ALA A 186 -22.87 0.12 10.64
C ALA A 186 -23.06 1.46 11.35
N SER A 187 -22.41 1.65 12.51
CA SER A 187 -22.56 2.83 13.35
C SER A 187 -21.42 3.84 13.20
N GLY A 188 -20.27 3.42 12.67
CA GLY A 188 -19.03 4.19 12.68
C GLY A 188 -18.43 4.36 14.07
N SER A 189 -18.96 3.69 15.10
CA SER A 189 -18.51 3.83 16.48
C SER A 189 -17.25 3.01 16.74
N GLU A 190 -16.34 3.58 17.52
CA GLU A 190 -15.15 2.86 17.99
C GLU A 190 -15.51 1.90 19.12
N ILE A 191 -14.97 0.70 19.05
CA ILE A 191 -15.21 -0.37 20.01
C ILE A 191 -14.03 -0.45 20.97
N ALA A 192 -14.31 -0.30 22.27
CA ALA A 192 -13.28 -0.24 23.30
C ALA A 192 -12.78 -1.62 23.74
N GLU A 193 -13.65 -2.64 23.74
CA GLU A 193 -13.35 -3.95 24.32
C GLU A 193 -14.10 -5.10 23.64
N GLY A 194 -13.68 -6.33 23.95
CA GLY A 194 -14.28 -7.57 23.47
C GLY A 194 -13.34 -8.42 22.63
N LEU A 195 -13.93 -9.37 21.92
CA LEU A 195 -13.23 -10.32 21.05
C LEU A 195 -13.60 -10.06 19.60
N VAL A 196 -12.60 -10.08 18.72
CA VAL A 196 -12.76 -9.94 17.28
C VAL A 196 -12.40 -11.26 16.63
N GLN A 197 -13.34 -11.84 15.90
CA GLN A 197 -13.10 -12.98 15.02
C GLN A 197 -12.51 -12.47 13.71
N LEU A 198 -11.41 -13.09 13.29
CA LEU A 198 -10.80 -12.88 11.98
C LEU A 198 -11.16 -14.08 11.09
N PRO A 199 -12.12 -13.95 10.15
CA PRO A 199 -12.50 -15.05 9.25
C PRO A 199 -11.35 -15.52 8.36
N LYS A 200 -10.39 -14.62 8.10
CA LYS A 200 -9.11 -14.90 7.44
C LYS A 200 -8.00 -14.31 8.32
N LYS A 201 -6.93 -13.82 7.69
CA LYS A 201 -5.92 -13.02 8.38
C LYS A 201 -6.41 -11.60 8.69
N LEU A 202 -5.79 -10.96 9.68
CA LEU A 202 -5.96 -9.55 10.02
C LEU A 202 -5.71 -8.65 8.80
N ARG A 203 -6.67 -7.77 8.50
CA ARG A 203 -6.70 -6.92 7.29
C ARG A 203 -7.29 -5.54 7.61
N PRO A 204 -6.57 -4.68 8.35
CA PRO A 204 -7.04 -3.34 8.64
C PRO A 204 -6.81 -2.42 7.43
N ASN A 205 -7.42 -1.25 7.48
CA ASN A 205 -7.41 -0.24 6.45
C ASN A 205 -6.82 1.05 6.98
N LEU A 206 -6.24 1.86 6.11
CA LEU A 206 -5.84 3.22 6.47
C LEU A 206 -7.03 4.16 6.22
N ARG A 207 -7.54 4.79 7.27
CA ARG A 207 -8.66 5.74 7.21
C ARG A 207 -8.39 6.92 8.13
N SER A 208 -8.44 8.12 7.57
CA SER A 208 -8.22 9.38 8.30
C SER A 208 -6.98 9.35 9.21
N ASP A 209 -5.84 8.93 8.65
CA ASP A 209 -4.54 8.79 9.33
C ASP A 209 -4.49 7.73 10.45
N ARG A 210 -5.49 6.84 10.50
CA ARG A 210 -5.56 5.75 11.49
C ARG A 210 -5.63 4.40 10.82
N VAL A 211 -5.01 3.40 11.45
CA VAL A 211 -5.17 2.00 11.05
C VAL A 211 -6.46 1.49 11.68
N VAL A 212 -7.47 1.23 10.86
CA VAL A 212 -8.83 0.88 11.29
C VAL A 212 -9.17 -0.54 10.85
N LEU A 213 -9.60 -1.39 11.79
CA LEU A 213 -10.24 -2.65 11.51
C LEU A 213 -11.76 -2.49 11.60
N PHE A 214 -12.43 -2.59 10.45
CA PHE A 214 -13.89 -2.57 10.42
C PHE A 214 -14.46 -3.91 10.89
N VAL A 215 -15.49 -3.85 11.73
CA VAL A 215 -16.17 -5.03 12.27
C VAL A 215 -17.68 -4.92 12.16
N GLU A 216 -18.34 -6.07 12.16
CA GLU A 216 -19.78 -6.22 12.36
C GLU A 216 -20.06 -7.04 13.63
N LYS A 217 -21.23 -6.84 14.23
CA LYS A 217 -21.63 -7.61 15.41
C LYS A 217 -21.86 -9.09 15.05
N SER A 218 -21.45 -10.00 15.91
CA SER A 218 -21.69 -11.44 15.79
C SER A 218 -22.08 -12.08 17.13
N ASP A 219 -22.55 -13.33 17.09
CA ASP A 219 -22.97 -14.06 18.30
C ASP A 219 -21.85 -14.25 19.34
N GLN A 220 -20.59 -14.11 18.93
CA GLN A 220 -19.41 -14.29 19.78
C GLN A 220 -18.60 -12.99 19.94
N GLY A 221 -19.22 -11.83 19.75
CA GLY A 221 -18.60 -10.52 19.86
C GLY A 221 -18.60 -9.79 18.52
N TRP A 222 -17.43 -9.64 17.93
CA TRP A 222 -17.24 -8.89 16.68
C TRP A 222 -16.63 -9.78 15.60
N ARG A 223 -16.99 -9.52 14.35
CA ARG A 223 -16.44 -10.20 13.18
C ARG A 223 -15.78 -9.18 12.27
N ALA A 224 -14.51 -9.39 11.94
CA ALA A 224 -13.75 -8.51 11.05
C ALA A 224 -14.26 -8.56 9.61
N LEU A 225 -14.40 -7.39 9.00
CA LEU A 225 -14.81 -7.20 7.63
C LEU A 225 -13.60 -7.01 6.71
N LYS A 226 -13.73 -7.44 5.45
CA LYS A 226 -12.76 -7.10 4.41
C LYS A 226 -13.21 -5.81 3.74
N ARG A 227 -12.39 -4.75 3.85
CA ARG A 227 -12.51 -3.52 3.05
C ARG A 227 -11.28 -3.38 2.16
N ASP A 228 -11.47 -2.85 0.96
CA ASP A 228 -10.40 -2.43 0.06
C ASP A 228 -10.24 -0.89 0.12
#